data_AF-B0TIX6-F1
#
_entry.id   AF-B0TIX6-F1
#
_cell.length_a   1.000
_cell.length_b   1.000
_cell.length_c   1.000
_cell.angle_alpha   90.00
_cell.angle_beta   90.00
_cell.angle_gamma   90.00
#
_symmetry.space_group_name_H-M   'P 1'
#
loop_
_entity.id
_entity.type
_entity.pdbx_description
1 polymer ?
#
loop_
_entity_poly.entity_id
_entity_poly.type
_entity_poly.pdbx_seq_one_letter_code
_entity_poly.pdbx_strand_id
1 'polypeptide(L)' 'MQAGITFNALDICDDEHLAEQYGIRIPVVKIVDSQSELNWPFDLEALEEFLGA' A
#
# COMPACT_ATOMS: atom_id res chain seq x y z
N MET A 1 -12.71 -8.15 -14.61
CA MET A 1 -11.77 -7.22 -15.25
C MET A 1 -10.59 -7.10 -14.31
N GLN A 2 -9.36 -7.24 -14.80
CA GLN A 2 -8.16 -6.96 -14.00
C GLN A 2 -8.01 -5.44 -14.02
N ALA A 3 -8.00 -4.79 -12.86
CA ALA A 3 -7.73 -3.35 -12.81
C ALA A 3 -6.40 -3.12 -13.54
N GLY A 4 -6.35 -2.16 -14.48
CA GLY A 4 -5.17 -1.86 -15.30
C GLY A 4 -4.04 -1.20 -14.51
N ILE A 5 -3.81 -1.67 -13.28
CA ILE A 5 -2.97 -1.09 -12.27
C ILE A 5 -1.72 -1.94 -12.15
N THR A 6 -0.56 -1.29 -12.28
CA THR A 6 0.73 -1.93 -12.00
C THR A 6 1.09 -1.65 -10.56
N PHE A 7 1.42 -2.69 -9.80
CA PHE A 7 1.92 -2.55 -8.44
C PHE A 7 3.23 -3.31 -8.29
N ASN A 8 4.06 -2.87 -7.33
CA ASN A 8 5.26 -3.59 -6.92
C ASN A 8 5.10 -4.01 -5.45
N ALA A 9 5.30 -5.30 -5.17
CA ALA A 9 5.37 -5.79 -3.81
C ALA A 9 6.76 -5.51 -3.26
N LEU A 10 6.84 -4.70 -2.20
CA LEU A 10 8.09 -4.35 -1.54
C LEU A 10 8.16 -5.04 -0.18
N ASP A 11 9.21 -5.84 0.03
CA ASP A 11 9.56 -6.34 1.37
C ASP A 11 10.35 -5.26 2.10
N ILE A 12 9.99 -5.03 3.37
CA ILE A 12 10.59 -3.99 4.23
C ILE A 12 11.59 -4.57 5.23
N CYS A 13 11.78 -5.90 5.29
CA CYS A 13 12.59 -6.54 6.33
C CYS A 13 14.07 -6.13 6.31
N ASP A 14 14.61 -5.82 5.13
CA ASP A 14 16.02 -5.45 4.94
C ASP A 14 16.28 -3.93 4.96
N ASP A 15 15.23 -3.11 5.09
CA ASP A 15 15.32 -1.65 5.16
C ASP A 15 14.85 -1.16 6.53
N GLU A 16 15.80 -0.76 7.37
CA GLU A 16 15.52 -0.32 8.74
C GLU A 16 14.51 0.84 8.80
N HIS A 17 14.56 1.78 7.83
CA HIS A 17 13.63 2.92 7.82
C HIS A 17 12.22 2.47 7.46
N LEU A 18 12.08 1.57 6.47
CA LEU A 18 10.78 1.02 6.10
C LEU A 18 10.22 0.11 7.19
N ALA A 19 11.06 -0.68 7.87
CA ALA A 19 10.67 -1.52 8.99
C ALA A 19 10.18 -0.69 10.18
N GLU A 20 10.89 0.37 10.58
CA GLU A 20 10.44 1.30 11.63
C GLU A 20 9.14 1.98 11.24
N GLN A 21 9.01 2.41 9.99
CA GLN A 21 7.84 3.13 9.51
C GLN A 21 6.62 2.22 9.38
N TYR A 22 6.73 1.05 8.79
CA TYR A 22 5.59 0.23 8.36
C TYR A 22 5.44 -1.11 9.10
N GLY A 23 6.42 -1.53 9.91
CA GLY A 23 6.48 -2.89 10.49
C GLY A 23 5.26 -3.34 11.29
N ILE A 24 4.50 -2.41 11.89
CA ILE A 24 3.25 -2.72 12.61
C ILE A 24 1.97 -2.44 11.80
N ARG A 25 2.11 -1.88 10.59
CA ARG A 25 1.01 -1.39 9.75
C ARG A 25 0.83 -2.21 8.47
N ILE A 26 1.78 -3.09 8.15
CA ILE A 26 1.70 -3.93 6.95
C ILE A 26 0.47 -4.86 6.98
N PRO A 27 -0.20 -5.05 5.81
CA PRO A 27 0.11 -4.49 4.50
C PRO A 27 -0.31 -3.01 4.36
N VAL A 28 0.53 -2.21 3.67
CA VAL A 28 0.24 -0.80 3.33
C VAL A 28 0.29 -0.64 1.80
N VAL A 29 -0.72 0.01 1.23
CA VAL A 29 -0.74 0.40 -0.18
C VAL A 29 -0.35 1.87 -0.28
N LYS A 30 0.63 2.18 -1.13
CA LYS A 30 1.11 3.55 -1.35
C LYS A 30 1.06 3.89 -2.83
N ILE A 31 0.58 5.08 -3.16
CA ILE A 31 0.68 5.61 -4.52
C ILE A 31 2.09 6.18 -4.70
N VAL A 32 2.85 5.65 -5.67
CA VAL A 32 4.30 5.94 -5.85
C VAL A 32 4.60 7.43 -5.95
N ASP A 33 3.75 8.18 -6.65
CA ASP A 33 3.94 9.60 -6.92
C ASP A 33 3.22 10.51 -5.90
N SER A 34 2.73 9.97 -4.79
CA SER A 34 2.05 10.75 -3.75
C SER A 34 2.42 10.32 -2.33
N GLN A 35 1.94 11.09 -1.36
CA GLN A 35 2.02 10.74 0.07
C GLN A 35 0.78 9.95 0.54
N SER A 36 -0.10 9.56 -0.38
CA SER A 36 -1.32 8.81 -0.05
C SER A 36 -0.98 7.37 0.29
N GLU A 37 -1.48 6.93 1.44
CA GLU A 37 -1.29 5.58 1.96
C GLU A 37 -2.62 5.02 2.46
N LEU A 38 -2.93 3.80 2.07
CA LEU A 38 -4.00 3.00 2.64
C LEU A 38 -3.39 1.98 3.59
N ASN A 39 -3.69 2.13 4.88
CA ASN A 39 -3.16 1.29 5.94
C ASN A 39 -4.12 0.14 6.23
N TRP A 40 -3.59 -1.00 6.66
CA TRP A 40 -4.41 -2.08 7.21
C TRP A 40 -5.16 -1.61 8.48
N PRO A 41 -6.39 -2.10 8.74
CA PRO A 41 -7.20 -2.95 7.88
C PRO A 41 -7.94 -2.18 6.79
N PHE A 42 -8.04 -2.76 5.60
CA PHE A 42 -8.91 -2.30 4.53
C PHE A 42 -9.55 -3.49 3.80
N ASP A 43 -10.72 -3.26 3.22
CA ASP A 43 -11.40 -4.23 2.36
C ASP A 43 -11.32 -3.79 0.88
N LEU A 44 -12.04 -4.49 0.01
CA LEU A 44 -12.02 -4.22 -1.42
C LEU A 44 -12.62 -2.85 -1.75
N GLU A 45 -13.70 -2.44 -1.06
CA GLU A 45 -14.38 -1.17 -1.31
C GLU A 45 -13.45 0.00 -0.96
N ALA A 46 -12.81 -0.04 0.21
CA ALA A 46 -11.83 0.95 0.62
C ALA A 46 -10.62 1.02 -0.33
N LEU A 47 -10.22 -0.11 -0.91
CA LEU A 47 -9.14 -0.15 -1.91
C LEU A 47 -9.58 0.47 -3.24
N GLU A 48 -10.79 0.17 -3.73
CA GLU A 48 -11.33 0.75 -4.96
C GLU A 48 -11.49 2.28 -4.85
N GLU A 49 -12.04 2.75 -3.73
CA GLU A 49 -12.14 4.20 -3.43
C GLU A 49 -10.77 4.87 -3.38
N PHE A 50 -9.80 4.23 -2.72
CA PHE A 50 -8.43 4.76 -2.61
C PHE A 50 -7.72 4.86 -3.96
N LEU A 51 -7.98 3.92 -4.88
CA LEU A 51 -7.41 3.90 -6.23
C LEU A 51 -8.17 4.83 -7.20
N GLY A 52 -9.32 5.38 -6.80
CA GLY A 52 -10.18 6.20 -7.65
C GLY A 52 -10.84 5.42 -8.79
N ALA A 53 -11.12 4.13 -8.56
CA ALA A 53 -11.72 3.20 -9.52
C ALA A 53 -13.24 3.36 -9.66
#